data_AF-A0A9D8D6S1-F1
#
_entry.id   AF-A0A9D8D6S1-F1
#
_cell.length_a   1.000
_cell.length_b   1.000
_cell.length_c   1.000
_cell.angle_alpha   90.00
_cell.angle_beta   90.00
_cell.angle_gamma   90.00
#
_symmetry.space_group_name_H-M   'P 1'
#
loop_
_entity.id
_entity.type
_entity.pdbx_description
1 polymer ?
#
loop_
_entity_poly.entity_id
_entity_poly.type
_entity_poly.pdbx_seq_one_letter_code
_entity_poly.pdbx_strand_id
1 'polypeptide(L)'
;MAETGKGDGAAAGTINIGGTAYTIIDHEYDVVVVGAGGSGLRATFGMANKGFKTACITKVFPTRSHTVAAQGGISAALGNMGPDDWRWHMYDTVKGSDWLGDQDSIEYMCRDGIPAIIELEHFGVPFSRTPEGKIYQRPFGGMTTEFGKGIAHRTCAAADRTGHAILHTL
;
A
#
# COMPACT_ATOMS: atom_id res chain seq x y z
N MET A 1 7.90 5.48 -47.43
CA MET A 1 7.67 6.87 -46.98
C MET A 1 6.26 6.92 -46.45
N ALA A 2 6.10 7.01 -45.13
CA ALA A 2 4.77 7.19 -44.54
C ALA A 2 4.39 8.67 -44.76
N GLU A 3 3.29 8.90 -45.46
CA GLU A 3 2.73 10.24 -45.67
C GLU A 3 2.42 10.86 -44.32
N THR A 4 3.08 11.98 -44.02
CA THR A 4 2.67 12.90 -42.96
C THR A 4 1.32 13.48 -43.35
N GLY A 5 0.25 12.89 -42.81
CA GLY A 5 -1.11 13.38 -42.96
C GLY A 5 -1.20 14.85 -42.56
N LYS A 6 -1.96 15.61 -43.36
CA LYS A 6 -2.33 17.01 -43.20
C LYS A 6 -2.53 17.39 -41.73
N GLY A 7 -1.94 18.51 -41.34
CA GLY A 7 -2.22 19.15 -40.05
C GLY A 7 -3.71 19.43 -39.94
N ASP A 8 -4.39 18.65 -39.11
CA ASP A 8 -5.75 18.94 -38.71
C ASP A 8 -5.74 20.26 -37.93
N GLY A 9 -6.55 21.21 -38.35
CA GLY A 9 -6.81 22.48 -37.66
C GLY A 9 -7.55 22.28 -36.34
N ALA A 10 -7.08 21.37 -35.49
CA ALA A 10 -7.55 21.20 -34.14
C ALA A 10 -7.30 22.50 -33.37
N ALA A 11 -8.36 23.09 -32.83
CA ALA A 11 -8.25 24.23 -31.93
C ALA A 11 -7.34 23.82 -30.75
N ALA A 12 -6.46 24.72 -30.31
CA ALA A 12 -5.61 24.47 -29.14
C ALA A 12 -6.49 23.99 -27.97
N GLY A 13 -6.10 22.88 -27.32
CA GLY A 13 -6.92 22.23 -26.30
C GLY A 13 -7.97 21.25 -26.84
N THR A 14 -7.82 20.73 -28.07
CA THR A 14 -8.64 19.61 -28.56
C THR A 14 -7.78 18.48 -29.15
N ILE A 15 -8.20 17.23 -28.91
CA ILE A 15 -7.63 16.02 -29.55
C ILE A 15 -8.72 15.33 -30.38
N ASN A 16 -8.38 14.93 -31.60
CA ASN A 16 -9.28 14.17 -32.46
C ASN A 16 -8.97 12.67 -32.34
N ILE A 17 -9.93 11.87 -31.87
CA ILE A 17 -9.83 10.41 -31.81
C ILE A 17 -11.00 9.82 -32.59
N GLY A 18 -10.70 9.08 -33.68
CA GLY A 18 -11.74 8.44 -34.50
C GLY A 18 -12.75 9.41 -35.14
N GLY A 19 -12.32 10.64 -35.47
CA GLY A 19 -13.18 11.69 -36.04
C GLY A 19 -14.04 12.44 -35.02
N THR A 20 -13.93 12.12 -33.72
CA THR A 20 -14.58 12.87 -32.64
C THR A 20 -13.58 13.81 -31.99
N ALA A 21 -13.94 15.09 -31.87
CA ALA A 21 -13.14 16.10 -31.18
C ALA A 21 -13.43 16.06 -29.66
N TYR A 22 -12.38 15.92 -28.86
CA TYR A 22 -12.44 15.94 -27.40
C TYR A 22 -11.73 17.17 -26.88
N THR A 23 -12.40 17.94 -26.02
CA THR A 23 -11.75 19.02 -25.27
C THR A 23 -10.75 18.45 -24.27
N ILE A 24 -9.53 18.97 -24.28
CA ILE A 24 -8.48 18.66 -23.33
C ILE A 24 -8.54 19.70 -22.21
N ILE A 25 -8.49 19.23 -20.97
CA ILE A 25 -8.38 20.07 -19.77
C ILE A 25 -7.02 19.79 -19.14
N ASP A 26 -6.16 20.79 -19.14
CA ASP A 26 -4.82 20.69 -18.57
C ASP A 26 -4.81 21.13 -17.10
N HIS A 27 -4.03 20.40 -16.28
CA HIS A 27 -3.85 20.68 -14.87
C HIS A 27 -2.37 20.52 -14.49
N GLU A 28 -1.87 21.41 -13.62
CA GLU A 28 -0.50 21.36 -13.12
C GLU A 28 -0.45 21.07 -11.61
N TYR A 29 0.35 20.06 -11.24
CA TYR A 29 0.56 19.58 -9.88
C TYR A 29 2.02 19.14 -9.72
N ASP A 30 2.54 19.20 -8.49
CA ASP A 30 3.90 18.70 -8.19
C ASP A 30 3.93 17.17 -8.25
N VAL A 31 2.84 16.54 -7.79
CA VAL A 31 2.69 15.07 -7.75
C VAL A 31 1.29 14.67 -8.20
N VAL A 32 1.21 13.66 -9.07
CA VAL A 32 -0.04 13.01 -9.46
C VAL A 32 0.00 11.54 -9.05
N VAL A 33 -0.93 11.12 -8.21
CA VAL A 33 -1.10 9.73 -7.78
C VAL A 33 -2.31 9.13 -8.49
N VAL A 34 -2.10 8.02 -9.21
CA VAL A 34 -3.17 7.31 -9.92
C VAL A 34 -3.56 6.06 -9.13
N GLY A 35 -4.71 6.12 -8.48
CA GLY A 35 -5.28 5.09 -7.62
C GLY A 35 -5.45 5.58 -6.17
N ALA A 36 -6.59 5.27 -5.55
CA ALA A 36 -6.92 5.64 -4.17
C ALA A 36 -7.19 4.41 -3.29
N GLY A 37 -6.39 3.35 -3.47
CA GLY A 37 -6.29 2.25 -2.51
C GLY A 37 -5.32 2.59 -1.37
N GLY A 38 -4.95 1.60 -0.55
CA GLY A 38 -4.08 1.84 0.61
C GLY A 38 -2.73 2.51 0.25
N SER A 39 -2.05 2.03 -0.79
CA SER A 39 -0.79 2.64 -1.26
C SER A 39 -0.98 4.05 -1.82
N GLY A 40 -2.01 4.25 -2.63
CA GLY A 40 -2.32 5.53 -3.27
C GLY A 40 -2.70 6.62 -2.27
N LEU A 41 -3.55 6.30 -1.29
CA LEU A 41 -3.88 7.22 -0.21
C LEU A 41 -2.66 7.53 0.66
N ARG A 42 -1.89 6.50 1.07
CA ARG A 42 -0.66 6.69 1.87
C ARG A 42 0.36 7.58 1.19
N ALA A 43 0.54 7.43 -0.12
CA ALA A 43 1.41 8.27 -0.94
C ALA A 43 0.84 9.70 -1.07
N THR A 44 -0.45 9.83 -1.40
CA THR A 44 -1.12 11.12 -1.60
C THR A 44 -1.02 12.00 -0.37
N PHE A 45 -1.48 11.52 0.79
CA PHE A 45 -1.44 12.34 2.00
C PHE A 45 0.01 12.57 2.44
N GLY A 46 0.90 11.59 2.22
CA GLY A 46 2.32 11.72 2.55
C GLY A 46 3.00 12.86 1.78
N MET A 47 2.69 13.03 0.49
CA MET A 47 3.20 14.13 -0.32
C MET A 47 2.53 15.45 0.04
N ALA A 48 1.20 15.46 0.25
CA ALA A 48 0.49 16.64 0.69
C ALA A 48 0.99 17.16 2.06
N ASN A 49 1.27 16.27 3.01
CA ASN A 49 1.81 16.62 4.34
C ASN A 49 3.24 17.20 4.26
N LYS A 50 3.99 16.89 3.19
CA LYS A 50 5.29 17.49 2.89
C LYS A 50 5.18 18.83 2.15
N GLY A 51 3.97 19.32 1.88
CA GLY A 51 3.72 20.61 1.23
C GLY A 51 3.59 20.56 -0.30
N PHE A 52 3.62 19.37 -0.92
CA PHE A 52 3.48 19.25 -2.37
C PHE A 52 2.01 19.39 -2.80
N LYS A 53 1.76 20.17 -3.85
CA LYS A 53 0.46 20.24 -4.51
C LYS A 53 0.19 18.90 -5.19
N THR A 54 -0.62 18.06 -4.55
CA THR A 54 -0.80 16.66 -4.93
C THR A 54 -2.22 16.39 -5.45
N ALA A 55 -2.34 15.76 -6.61
CA ALA A 55 -3.61 15.25 -7.15
C ALA A 55 -3.72 13.74 -6.93
N CYS A 56 -4.87 13.28 -6.44
CA CYS A 56 -5.22 11.86 -6.34
C CYS A 56 -6.35 11.54 -7.32
N ILE A 57 -6.05 10.76 -8.35
CA ILE A 57 -7.00 10.39 -9.39
C ILE A 57 -7.42 8.95 -9.18
N THR A 58 -8.72 8.69 -9.07
CA THR A 58 -9.26 7.35 -8.89
C THR A 58 -10.51 7.12 -9.72
N LYS A 59 -10.62 5.91 -10.28
CA LYS A 59 -11.78 5.50 -11.09
C LYS A 59 -12.99 5.05 -10.26
N VAL A 60 -12.81 4.89 -8.96
CA VAL A 60 -13.85 4.54 -7.98
C VAL A 60 -13.70 5.42 -6.75
N PHE A 61 -14.78 5.60 -5.98
CA PHE A 61 -14.67 6.23 -4.67
C PHE A 61 -13.63 5.51 -3.81
N PRO A 62 -12.72 6.20 -3.09
CA PRO A 62 -11.54 5.59 -2.47
C PRO A 62 -11.80 4.32 -1.66
N THR A 63 -12.82 4.33 -0.80
CA THR A 63 -13.17 3.16 0.06
C THR A 63 -13.82 1.99 -0.68
N ARG A 64 -14.00 2.11 -2.00
CA ARG A 64 -14.40 1.01 -2.91
C ARG A 64 -13.20 0.35 -3.59
N SER A 65 -11.98 0.81 -3.33
CA SER A 65 -10.76 0.16 -3.79
C SER A 65 -10.61 -1.25 -3.20
N HIS A 66 -9.95 -2.17 -3.93
CA HIS A 66 -9.88 -3.57 -3.53
C HIS A 66 -9.15 -3.81 -2.19
N THR A 67 -8.33 -2.86 -1.72
CA THR A 67 -7.77 -2.85 -0.36
C THR A 67 -8.85 -3.09 0.70
N VAL A 68 -10.09 -2.62 0.50
CA VAL A 68 -11.21 -2.78 1.44
C VAL A 68 -11.54 -4.25 1.72
N ALA A 69 -11.26 -5.14 0.76
CA ALA A 69 -11.59 -6.55 0.83
C ALA A 69 -10.50 -7.39 1.50
N ALA A 70 -9.33 -6.81 1.84
CA ALA A 70 -8.30 -7.55 2.54
C ALA A 70 -8.74 -7.91 3.97
N GLN A 71 -8.49 -9.15 4.39
CA GLN A 71 -9.02 -9.71 5.64
C GLN A 71 -7.89 -10.00 6.64
N GLY A 72 -7.00 -10.93 6.26
CA GLY A 72 -6.06 -11.63 7.13
C GLY A 72 -5.14 -10.74 7.96
N GLY A 73 -4.79 -9.54 7.49
CA GLY A 73 -3.99 -8.60 8.27
C GLY A 73 -2.79 -8.08 7.51
N ILE A 74 -1.84 -7.53 8.26
CA ILE A 74 -0.61 -6.97 7.74
C ILE A 74 0.58 -7.39 8.63
N SER A 75 1.64 -7.87 8.01
CA SER A 75 2.78 -8.47 8.73
C SER A 75 3.74 -7.41 9.25
N ALA A 76 4.07 -7.46 10.55
CA ALA A 76 5.15 -6.68 11.14
C ALA A 76 5.70 -7.39 12.39
N ALA A 77 7.02 -7.38 12.56
CA ALA A 77 7.70 -8.03 13.69
C ALA A 77 7.64 -7.17 14.96
N LEU A 78 6.43 -6.90 15.46
CA LEU A 78 6.20 -6.11 16.68
C LEU A 78 6.58 -6.86 17.97
N GLY A 79 6.59 -8.19 17.93
CA GLY A 79 6.89 -9.03 19.10
C GLY A 79 5.84 -8.96 20.21
N ASN A 80 4.57 -8.67 19.88
CA ASN A 80 3.51 -8.54 20.89
C ASN A 80 2.98 -9.89 21.39
N MET A 81 3.21 -10.97 20.64
CA MET A 81 2.71 -12.32 20.93
C MET A 81 3.85 -13.31 21.28
N GLY A 82 5.06 -12.80 21.45
CA GLY A 82 6.29 -13.58 21.66
C GLY A 82 7.48 -12.89 21.01
N PRO A 83 8.72 -13.36 21.26
CA PRO A 83 9.91 -12.83 20.60
C PRO A 83 9.77 -12.87 19.08
N ASP A 84 10.09 -11.77 18.41
CA ASP A 84 10.15 -11.69 16.96
C ASP A 84 11.31 -10.78 16.53
N ASP A 85 11.70 -10.90 15.28
CA ASP A 85 12.80 -10.13 14.69
C ASP A 85 12.47 -9.86 13.22
N TRP A 86 12.67 -8.61 12.77
CA TRP A 86 12.42 -8.25 11.37
C TRP A 86 13.31 -9.05 10.41
N ARG A 87 14.46 -9.55 10.86
CA ARG A 87 15.36 -10.42 10.08
C ARG A 87 14.76 -11.82 9.87
N TRP A 88 13.94 -12.31 10.80
CA TRP A 88 13.19 -13.56 10.60
C TRP A 88 12.07 -13.36 9.58
N HIS A 89 11.39 -12.22 9.65
CA HIS A 89 10.42 -11.82 8.63
C HIS A 89 11.08 -11.72 7.24
N MET A 90 12.23 -11.06 7.14
CA MET A 90 13.02 -10.99 5.90
C MET A 90 13.37 -12.37 5.36
N TYR A 91 13.87 -13.28 6.22
CA TYR A 91 14.18 -14.65 5.82
C TYR A 91 12.97 -15.38 5.23
N ASP A 92 11.81 -15.30 5.92
CA ASP A 92 10.58 -15.91 5.43
C ASP A 92 10.15 -15.30 4.09
N THR A 93 10.31 -13.99 3.90
CA THR A 93 9.98 -13.31 2.63
C THR A 93 10.94 -13.71 1.50
N VAL A 94 12.26 -13.76 1.74
CA VAL A 94 13.24 -14.20 0.73
C VAL A 94 12.96 -15.65 0.33
N LYS A 95 12.81 -16.54 1.31
CA LYS A 95 12.46 -17.95 1.06
C LYS A 95 11.11 -18.08 0.35
N GLY A 96 10.10 -17.33 0.78
CA GLY A 96 8.75 -17.37 0.21
C GLY A 96 8.69 -16.81 -1.22
N SER A 97 9.61 -15.91 -1.57
CA SER A 97 9.79 -15.41 -2.94
C SER A 97 10.53 -16.40 -3.86
N ASP A 98 10.91 -17.57 -3.34
CA ASP A 98 11.75 -18.56 -4.03
C ASP A 98 13.06 -17.93 -4.55
N TRP A 99 13.67 -17.07 -3.72
CA TRP A 99 14.88 -16.29 -4.02
C TRP A 99 14.81 -15.37 -5.25
N LEU A 100 13.62 -15.14 -5.81
CA LEU A 100 13.42 -14.22 -6.93
C LEU A 100 13.20 -12.77 -6.46
N GLY A 101 12.93 -12.55 -5.18
CA GLY A 101 12.71 -11.22 -4.62
C GLY A 101 14.00 -10.44 -4.38
N ASP A 102 13.97 -9.15 -4.72
CA ASP A 102 15.07 -8.22 -4.48
C ASP A 102 15.27 -8.00 -2.98
N GLN A 103 16.40 -8.48 -2.46
CA GLN A 103 16.61 -8.57 -1.01
C GLN A 103 16.78 -7.21 -0.32
N ASP A 104 17.25 -6.19 -1.03
CA ASP A 104 17.33 -4.81 -0.54
C ASP A 104 15.93 -4.21 -0.30
N SER A 105 15.01 -4.46 -1.23
CA SER A 105 13.60 -4.06 -1.13
C SER A 105 12.89 -4.82 -0.02
N ILE A 106 13.16 -6.13 0.11
CA ILE A 106 12.61 -6.97 1.19
C ILE A 106 13.15 -6.50 2.55
N GLU A 107 14.45 -6.23 2.66
CA GLU A 107 15.07 -5.70 3.89
C GLU A 107 14.37 -4.42 4.33
N TYR A 108 14.23 -3.45 3.41
CA TYR A 108 13.55 -2.19 3.68
C TYR A 108 12.11 -2.44 4.17
N MET A 109 11.34 -3.26 3.45
CA MET A 109 9.95 -3.57 3.79
C MET A 109 9.82 -4.20 5.18
N CYS A 110 10.65 -5.20 5.51
CA CYS A 110 10.53 -5.94 6.77
C CYS A 110 10.97 -5.09 7.96
N ARG A 111 12.04 -4.30 7.81
CA ARG A 111 12.56 -3.40 8.85
C ARG A 111 11.62 -2.22 9.10
N ASP A 112 11.19 -1.54 8.04
CA ASP A 112 10.39 -0.31 8.13
C ASP A 112 8.89 -0.61 8.31
N GLY A 113 8.47 -1.87 8.13
CA GLY A 113 7.12 -2.31 8.43
C GLY A 113 6.73 -2.11 9.91
N ILE A 114 7.67 -2.20 10.85
CA ILE A 114 7.41 -1.97 12.28
C ILE A 114 6.90 -0.55 12.53
N PRO A 115 7.66 0.53 12.24
CA PRO A 115 7.16 1.89 12.45
C PRO A 115 5.95 2.22 11.57
N ALA A 116 5.81 1.64 10.37
CA ALA A 116 4.64 1.85 9.51
C ALA A 116 3.33 1.32 10.14
N ILE A 117 3.35 0.17 10.82
CA ILE A 117 2.16 -0.33 11.54
C ILE A 117 1.81 0.53 12.74
N ILE A 118 2.82 1.01 13.47
CA ILE A 118 2.59 1.93 14.59
C ILE A 118 2.00 3.26 14.09
N GLU A 119 2.44 3.78 12.94
CA GLU A 119 1.85 4.96 12.32
C GLU A 119 0.35 4.76 12.00
N LEU A 120 -0.03 3.61 11.43
CA LEU A 120 -1.43 3.28 11.18
C LEU A 120 -2.26 3.21 12.47
N GLU A 121 -1.70 2.65 13.54
CA GLU A 121 -2.38 2.61 14.84
C GLU A 121 -2.60 4.03 15.40
N HIS A 122 -1.62 4.92 15.27
CA HIS A 122 -1.74 6.33 15.68
C HIS A 122 -2.72 7.12 14.82
N PHE A 123 -2.91 6.77 13.54
CA PHE A 123 -4.00 7.32 12.73
C PHE A 123 -5.38 6.82 13.15
N GLY A 124 -5.44 5.80 14.01
CA GLY A 124 -6.68 5.27 14.56
C GLY A 124 -7.16 4.00 13.89
N VAL A 125 -6.30 3.24 13.21
CA VAL A 125 -6.68 1.91 12.70
C VAL A 125 -7.10 1.05 13.90
N PRO A 126 -8.34 0.52 13.93
CA PRO A 126 -8.87 -0.22 15.07
C PRO A 126 -8.35 -1.66 15.09
N PHE A 127 -7.04 -1.84 15.28
CA PHE A 127 -6.46 -3.16 15.49
C PHE A 127 -7.07 -3.85 16.71
N SER A 128 -7.28 -5.16 16.60
CA SER A 128 -7.62 -6.02 17.73
C SER A 128 -6.51 -5.95 18.78
N ARG A 129 -6.84 -6.20 20.04
CA ARG A 129 -5.94 -5.98 21.17
C ARG A 129 -5.60 -7.26 21.92
N THR A 130 -4.38 -7.32 22.45
CA THR A 130 -4.01 -8.27 23.51
C THR A 130 -4.60 -7.82 24.85
N PRO A 131 -4.61 -8.68 25.90
CA PRO A 131 -5.02 -8.28 27.25
C PRO A 131 -4.23 -7.09 27.81
N GLU A 132 -2.99 -6.89 27.36
CA GLU A 132 -2.10 -5.81 27.76
C GLU A 132 -2.34 -4.51 26.94
N GLY A 133 -3.32 -4.50 26.04
CA GLY A 133 -3.66 -3.34 25.21
C GLY A 133 -2.77 -3.14 23.97
N LYS A 134 -1.87 -4.08 23.68
CA LYS A 134 -1.02 -4.05 22.48
C LYS A 134 -1.77 -4.52 21.24
N ILE A 135 -1.23 -4.26 20.05
CA ILE A 135 -1.78 -4.78 18.79
C ILE A 135 -1.71 -6.31 18.81
N TYR A 136 -2.86 -6.97 18.65
CA TYR A 136 -2.97 -8.41 18.51
C TYR A 136 -2.34 -8.88 17.19
N GLN A 137 -1.62 -10.00 17.26
CA GLN A 137 -1.00 -10.65 16.11
C GLN A 137 -1.40 -12.13 16.04
N ARG A 138 -1.65 -12.64 14.84
CA ARG A 138 -2.01 -14.05 14.58
C ARG A 138 -0.97 -14.78 13.74
N PRO A 139 -0.93 -16.12 13.78
CA PRO A 139 -0.15 -16.90 12.82
C PRO A 139 -0.72 -16.73 11.41
N PHE A 140 0.15 -16.90 10.42
CA PHE A 140 -0.21 -16.92 9.01
C PHE A 140 0.75 -17.83 8.23
N GLY A 141 0.40 -18.18 7.00
CA GLY A 141 1.19 -19.11 6.19
C GLY A 141 2.63 -18.63 5.97
N GLY A 142 3.59 -19.54 6.13
CA GLY A 142 5.01 -19.28 5.82
C GLY A 142 5.75 -18.39 6.83
N MET A 143 5.15 -18.06 7.98
CA MET A 143 5.77 -17.21 9.00
C MET A 143 6.43 -18.03 10.11
N THR A 144 7.74 -17.90 10.26
CA THR A 144 8.55 -18.67 11.21
C THR A 144 9.42 -17.80 12.11
N THR A 145 9.77 -18.32 13.28
CA THR A 145 10.80 -17.72 14.15
C THR A 145 12.16 -18.37 13.91
N GLU A 146 13.22 -17.67 14.29
CA GLU A 146 14.61 -18.16 14.26
C GLU A 146 15.04 -18.79 12.92
N PHE A 147 14.72 -18.14 11.80
CA PHE A 147 15.09 -18.59 10.45
C PHE A 147 14.52 -19.99 10.08
N GLY A 148 13.26 -20.26 10.43
CA GLY A 148 12.57 -21.49 10.01
C GLY A 148 12.31 -22.53 11.09
N LYS A 149 12.58 -22.24 12.36
CA LYS A 149 12.54 -23.25 13.44
C LYS A 149 11.22 -23.33 14.19
N GLY A 150 10.54 -22.20 14.36
CA GLY A 150 9.27 -22.11 15.10
C GLY A 150 8.18 -21.40 14.33
N ILE A 151 6.98 -21.28 14.92
CA ILE A 151 5.84 -20.57 14.33
C ILE A 151 5.85 -19.13 14.81
N ALA A 152 5.78 -18.17 13.89
CA ALA A 152 5.68 -16.76 14.24
C ALA A 152 4.23 -16.25 14.26
N HIS A 153 3.96 -15.32 15.16
CA HIS A 153 2.68 -14.64 15.31
C HIS A 153 2.87 -13.15 14.98
N ARG A 154 2.96 -12.83 13.69
CA ARG A 154 3.34 -11.47 13.24
C ARG A 154 2.36 -10.77 12.33
N THR A 155 1.20 -11.37 12.07
CA THR A 155 0.15 -10.74 11.28
C THR A 155 -0.75 -9.90 12.18
N CYS A 156 -0.57 -8.57 12.14
CA CYS A 156 -1.39 -7.60 12.85
C CYS A 156 -2.78 -7.54 12.23
N ALA A 157 -3.83 -7.61 13.05
CA ALA A 157 -5.20 -7.81 12.56
C ALA A 157 -6.22 -6.91 13.24
N ALA A 158 -7.23 -6.49 12.46
CA ALA A 158 -8.49 -5.95 12.97
C ALA A 158 -9.60 -6.96 12.66
N ALA A 159 -9.83 -7.89 13.60
CA ALA A 159 -10.65 -9.09 13.39
C ALA A 159 -10.26 -9.79 12.07
N ASP A 160 -11.19 -9.94 11.13
CA ASP A 160 -11.00 -10.47 9.78
C ASP A 160 -11.30 -9.41 8.71
N ARG A 161 -11.19 -8.12 9.05
CA ARG A 161 -11.54 -6.98 8.19
C ARG A 161 -10.45 -5.92 8.16
N THR A 162 -9.19 -6.35 8.20
CA THR A 162 -8.04 -5.45 8.35
C THR A 162 -7.92 -4.45 7.19
N GLY A 163 -8.22 -4.88 5.97
CA GLY A 163 -8.24 -4.01 4.80
C GLY A 163 -9.32 -2.94 4.85
N HIS A 164 -10.52 -3.30 5.31
CA HIS A 164 -11.60 -2.35 5.54
C HIS A 164 -11.20 -1.31 6.59
N ALA A 165 -10.65 -1.77 7.73
CA ALA A 165 -10.18 -0.90 8.79
C ALA A 165 -9.10 0.08 8.30
N ILE A 166 -8.06 -0.41 7.63
CA ILE A 166 -6.97 0.42 7.11
C ILE A 166 -7.48 1.42 6.06
N LEU A 167 -8.28 0.98 5.08
CA LEU A 167 -8.71 1.85 3.99
C LEU A 167 -9.71 2.94 4.43
N HIS A 168 -10.47 2.71 5.50
CA HIS A 168 -11.36 3.73 6.06
C HIS A 168 -10.64 4.71 7.00
N THR A 169 -9.53 4.29 7.62
CA THR A 169 -8.70 5.17 8.44
C THR A 169 -7.81 6.07 7.58
N LEU A 170 -7.28 5.56 6.47
CA LEU A 170 -6.52 6.33 5.48
C LEU A 170 -7.43 7.22 4.63
#